data_AF-A0A9C8I8L7-F1
#
_entry.id   AF-A0A9C8I8L7-F1
#
_cell.length_a   1.000
_cell.length_b   1.000
_cell.length_c   1.000
_cell.angle_alpha   90.00
_cell.angle_beta   90.00
_cell.angle_gamma   90.00
#
_symmetry.space_group_name_H-M   'P 1'
#
loop_
_entity.id
_entity.type
_entity.pdbx_description
1 polymer ?
#
loop_
_entity_poly.entity_id
_entity_poly.type
_entity_poly.pdbx_seq_one_letter_code
_entity_poly.pdbx_strand_id
1 'polypeptide(L)' 'MELGEATMDTLRKRDVALWSKHGIVSIGRDLEKALDQIEILEKAAIIYLLARGAGTGPDGISDDEISETCKFWKVN' A
#
# COMPACT_ATOMS: atom_id res chain seq x y z
N MET A 1 14.58 -12.64 -14.81
CA MET A 1 14.11 -11.38 -15.45
C MET A 1 12.67 -11.07 -15.07
N GLU A 2 11.77 -12.05 -15.06
CA GLU A 2 10.33 -11.85 -14.80
C GLU A 2 9.99 -11.04 -13.54
N LEU A 3 10.64 -11.29 -12.39
CA LEU A 3 10.35 -10.53 -11.16
C LEU A 3 10.66 -9.03 -11.30
N GLY A 4 11.77 -8.69 -11.95
CA GLY A 4 12.17 -7.29 -12.16
C GLY A 4 11.22 -6.56 -13.09
N GLU A 5 10.78 -7.21 -14.17
CA GLU A 5 9.81 -6.66 -15.12
C GLU A 5 8.44 -6.47 -14.48
N ALA A 6 7.92 -7.48 -13.76
CA ALA A 6 6.66 -7.38 -13.03
C ALA A 6 6.69 -6.31 -11.93
N THR A 7 7.84 -6.15 -11.26
CA THR A 7 8.06 -5.09 -10.28
C THR A 7 8.01 -3.73 -10.96
N MET A 8 8.74 -3.54 -12.07
CA MET A 8 8.74 -2.29 -12.83
C MET A 8 7.32 -1.94 -13.32
N ASP A 9 6.56 -2.90 -13.86
CA ASP A 9 5.19 -2.66 -14.35
C ASP A 9 4.24 -2.22 -13.24
N THR A 10 4.41 -2.75 -12.04
CA THR A 10 3.67 -2.31 -10.85
C THR A 10 4.10 -0.89 -10.46
N LEU A 11 5.41 -0.64 -10.42
CA LEU A 11 5.98 0.65 -10.01
C LEU A 11 5.70 1.80 -11.00
N ARG A 12 5.29 1.51 -12.24
CA ARG A 12 4.78 2.52 -13.18
C ARG A 12 3.44 3.11 -12.80
N LYS A 13 2.66 2.40 -11.96
CA LYS A 13 1.28 2.77 -11.60
C LYS A 13 1.13 3.10 -10.11
N ARG A 14 2.02 2.61 -9.27
CA ARG A 14 1.98 2.72 -7.80
C ARG A 14 3.40 2.87 -7.28
N ASP A 15 3.57 3.53 -6.13
CA ASP A 15 4.90 3.71 -5.55
C ASP A 15 5.41 2.48 -4.77
N VAL A 16 4.61 1.40 -4.70
CA VAL A 16 4.92 0.19 -3.93
C VAL A 16 4.52 -1.06 -4.71
N ALA A 17 5.36 -2.09 -4.66
CA ALA A 17 5.08 -3.42 -5.17
C ALA A 17 5.21 -4.47 -4.05
N LEU A 18 4.18 -5.30 -3.91
CA LEU A 18 4.16 -6.43 -2.97
C LEU A 18 4.64 -7.70 -3.69
N TRP A 19 5.64 -8.36 -3.13
CA TRP A 19 6.14 -9.64 -3.61
C TRP A 19 5.55 -10.78 -2.81
N SER A 20 4.79 -11.65 -3.49
CA SER A 20 4.19 -12.82 -2.85
C SER A 20 5.25 -13.65 -2.10
N LYS A 21 5.01 -13.91 -0.81
CA LYS A 21 5.88 -14.69 0.08
C LYS A 21 7.27 -14.09 0.35
N HIS A 22 7.49 -12.80 0.07
CA HIS A 22 8.78 -12.15 0.34
C HIS A 22 8.61 -10.91 1.19
N GLY A 23 8.06 -9.84 0.62
CA GLY A 23 8.02 -8.53 1.25
C GLY A 23 7.60 -7.48 0.26
N ILE A 24 8.03 -6.25 0.47
CA ILE A 24 7.64 -5.11 -0.36
C ILE A 24 8.87 -4.39 -0.90
N VAL A 25 8.70 -3.72 -2.04
CA VAL A 25 9.66 -2.75 -2.54
C VAL A 25 8.91 -1.45 -2.84
N SER A 26 9.47 -0.33 -2.41
CA SER A 26 8.91 1.00 -2.67
C SER A 26 9.91 1.88 -3.42
N ILE A 27 9.38 2.89 -4.08
CA ILE A 27 10.14 3.99 -4.67
C ILE A 27 9.67 5.32 -4.11
N GLY A 28 10.55 6.30 -4.10
CA GLY A 28 10.27 7.65 -3.64
C GLY A 28 11.24 8.63 -4.27
N ARG A 29 10.89 9.92 -4.24
CA ARG A 29 11.77 11.01 -4.68
C ARG A 29 13.04 11.14 -3.82
N ASP A 30 12.97 10.66 -2.60
CA ASP A 30 14.01 10.61 -1.59
C ASP A 30 13.78 9.36 -0.69
N LEU A 31 14.76 9.07 0.16
CA LEU A 31 14.71 7.90 1.04
C LEU A 31 13.55 7.98 2.03
N GLU A 32 13.28 9.16 2.58
CA GLU A 32 12.18 9.39 3.54
C GLU A 32 10.85 9.01 2.91
N LYS A 33 10.56 9.50 1.70
CA LYS A 33 9.31 9.15 1.03
C LYS A 33 9.19 7.66 0.70
N ALA A 34 10.29 7.01 0.33
CA ALA A 34 10.28 5.57 0.08
C ALA A 34 10.01 4.78 1.37
N LEU A 35 10.59 5.19 2.50
CA LEU A 35 10.39 4.58 3.80
C LEU A 35 8.96 4.81 4.34
N ASP A 36 8.42 6.02 4.21
CA ASP A 36 7.04 6.33 4.60
C ASP A 36 6.03 5.36 3.96
N GLN A 37 6.20 5.10 2.67
CA GLN A 37 5.33 4.16 1.95
C GLN A 37 5.45 2.73 2.49
N ILE A 38 6.66 2.32 2.88
CA ILE A 38 6.90 1.01 3.49
C ILE A 38 6.19 0.91 4.83
N GLU A 39 6.35 1.91 5.69
CA GLU A 39 5.77 1.93 7.04
C GLU A 39 4.25 1.95 7.01
N ILE A 40 3.65 2.76 6.13
CA ILE A 40 2.20 2.82 5.95
C ILE A 40 1.66 1.47 5.51
N LEU A 41 2.27 0.85 4.49
CA LEU A 41 1.78 -0.43 3.97
C LEU A 41 1.95 -1.57 4.98
N GLU A 42 3.07 -1.61 5.69
CA GLU A 42 3.32 -2.60 6.74
C GLU A 42 2.30 -2.46 7.88
N LYS A 43 2.03 -1.22 8.33
CA LYS A 43 1.01 -0.97 9.36
C LYS A 43 -0.36 -1.43 8.91
N ALA A 44 -0.73 -1.16 7.66
CA ALA A 44 -2.00 -1.61 7.08
C ALA A 44 -2.07 -3.15 6.98
N ALA A 45 -0.97 -3.81 6.59
CA ALA A 45 -0.89 -5.27 6.54
C ALA A 45 -1.07 -5.90 7.92
N ILE A 46 -0.46 -5.35 8.96
CA ILE A 46 -0.65 -5.80 10.35
C ILE A 46 -2.12 -5.70 10.75
N ILE A 47 -2.77 -4.55 10.54
CA ILE A 47 -4.18 -4.33 10.87
C ILE A 47 -5.07 -5.34 10.12
N TYR A 48 -4.83 -5.50 8.82
CA TYR A 48 -5.57 -6.44 7.98
C TYR A 48 -5.43 -7.88 8.49
N LEU A 49 -4.20 -8.35 8.77
CA LEU A 49 -3.95 -9.70 9.26
C LEU A 49 -4.56 -9.94 10.65
N LEU A 50 -4.51 -8.95 11.54
CA LEU A 50 -5.13 -9.04 12.87
C LEU A 50 -6.65 -9.14 12.76
N ALA A 51 -7.30 -8.32 11.93
CA ALA A 51 -8.75 -8.39 11.71
C ALA A 51 -9.13 -9.78 11.16
N ARG A 52 -8.45 -10.22 10.09
CA ARG A 52 -8.67 -11.54 9.49
C ARG A 52 -8.44 -12.68 10.47
N GLY A 53 -7.42 -12.58 11.33
CA GLY A 53 -7.13 -13.55 12.37
C GLY A 53 -8.17 -13.60 13.49
N ALA A 54 -8.85 -12.47 13.77
CA ALA A 54 -9.96 -12.39 14.73
C ALA A 54 -11.29 -12.96 14.20
N GLY A 55 -11.32 -13.47 12.97
CA GLY A 55 -12.52 -14.04 12.34
C GLY A 55 -13.44 -12.99 11.71
N THR A 56 -13.03 -11.71 11.70
CA THR A 56 -13.74 -10.64 10.99
C THR A 56 -13.00 -10.28 9.70
N GLY A 57 -13.74 -9.91 8.66
CA GLY A 57 -13.13 -9.17 7.55
C GLY A 57 -12.90 -7.73 7.99
N PRO A 58 -11.80 -7.06 7.59
CA PRO A 58 -11.76 -5.61 7.72
C PRO A 58 -12.81 -5.02 6.77
N ASP A 59 -13.79 -4.31 7.33
CA ASP A 59 -14.86 -3.65 6.57
C ASP A 59 -14.32 -2.60 5.58
N GLY A 60 -13.08 -2.15 5.81
CA GLY A 60 -12.39 -1.20 4.95
C GLY A 60 -12.90 0.21 5.16
N ILE A 61 -12.57 1.08 4.19
CA ILE A 61 -13.10 2.44 4.08
C ILE A 61 -13.90 2.44 2.77
N SER A 62 -15.12 2.96 2.79
CA SER A 62 -15.94 3.03 1.58
C SER A 62 -15.35 4.02 0.55
N ASP A 63 -15.67 3.83 -0.73
CA ASP A 63 -15.20 4.72 -1.79
C ASP A 63 -15.63 6.18 -1.58
N ASP A 64 -16.81 6.40 -0.97
CA ASP A 64 -17.31 7.73 -0.62
C ASP A 64 -16.47 8.39 0.48
N GLU A 65 -16.17 7.65 1.55
CA GLU A 65 -15.30 8.13 2.64
C GLU A 65 -13.87 8.43 2.14
N ILE A 66 -13.33 7.59 1.25
CA ILE A 66 -12.04 7.83 0.59
C ILE A 66 -12.12 9.12 -0.25
N SER A 67 -13.18 9.28 -1.05
CA SER A 67 -13.37 10.48 -1.88
C SER A 67 -13.46 11.76 -1.05
N GLU A 68 -14.20 11.74 0.05
CA GLU A 68 -14.30 12.87 0.98
C GLU A 68 -12.96 13.20 1.63
N THR A 69 -12.22 12.17 2.05
CA THR A 69 -10.87 12.31 2.61
C THR A 69 -9.91 12.94 1.59
N CYS A 70 -9.89 12.44 0.35
CA CYS A 70 -9.09 12.99 -0.74
C CYS A 70 -9.43 14.45 -1.02
N LYS A 71 -10.72 14.82 -1.05
CA LYS A 71 -11.17 16.22 -1.21
C LYS A 71 -10.68 17.11 -0.07
N PHE A 72 -10.80 16.64 1.18
CA PHE A 72 -10.37 17.39 2.37
C PHE A 72 -8.86 17.66 2.35
N TRP A 73 -8.05 16.63 2.05
CA TRP A 73 -6.59 16.74 1.97
C TRP A 73 -6.06 17.28 0.64
N LYS A 74 -6.94 17.57 -0.32
CA LYS A 74 -6.61 18.09 -1.66
C LYS A 74 -5.64 17.18 -2.43
N VAL A 75 -5.85 15.87 -2.30
CA VAL A 75 -5.11 14.83 -3.04
C VAL A 75 -6.00 14.34 -4.19
N ASN A 76 -5.46 14.37 -5.41
CA ASN A 76 -6.16 13.92 -6.63
C ASN A 76 -5.91 12.44 -6.91
#